data_AF-A0A6A7BSF2-F1
#
_entry.id   AF-A0A6A7BSF2-F1
#
_cell.length_a   1.000
_cell.length_b   1.000
_cell.length_c   1.000
_cell.angle_alpha   90.00
_cell.angle_beta   90.00
_cell.angle_gamma   90.00
#
_symmetry.space_group_name_H-M   'P 1'
#
loop_
_entity.id
_entity.type
_entity.pdbx_description
1 polymer ?
#
loop_
_entity_poly.entity_id
_entity_poly.type
_entity_poly.pdbx_seq_one_letter_code
_entity_poly.pdbx_strand_id
1 'polypeptide(L)'
;MMNFLMLLLLPAMAMAATVQLNNHCSSSIYVTIANASGTAVPGELKSGQAFLTPFTGLGNSFGITTTQDAYWSPTGEKLILGASVDGGSIYWTLSSVNKSPVTPYQVTGCGGTKEANGVVRTCGEGEGIVLEVCA
;
A
#
# COMPACT_ATOMS: atom_id res chain seq x y z
N MET A 1 46.05 20.19 27.51
CA MET A 1 45.67 19.25 26.43
C MET A 1 44.32 18.65 26.81
N MET A 2 43.23 19.12 26.21
CA MET A 2 41.87 18.67 26.54
C MET A 2 41.38 17.76 25.41
N ASN A 3 41.28 16.46 25.72
CA ASN A 3 40.90 15.42 24.78
C ASN A 3 39.36 15.45 24.63
N PHE A 4 38.87 16.04 23.54
CA PHE A 4 37.44 16.11 23.25
C PHE A 4 37.00 14.76 22.64
N LEU A 5 36.36 13.92 23.47
CA LEU A 5 35.80 12.65 23.03
C LEU A 5 34.57 12.94 22.15
N MET A 6 34.74 12.84 20.84
CA MET A 6 33.68 13.04 19.85
C MET A 6 32.78 11.79 19.82
N LEU A 7 31.60 11.90 20.44
CA LEU A 7 30.57 10.86 20.42
C LEU A 7 29.97 10.79 19.00
N LEU A 8 30.24 9.70 18.28
CA LEU A 8 29.60 9.38 17.00
C LEU A 8 28.13 9.04 17.24
N LEU A 9 27.24 10.03 17.13
CA LEU A 9 25.80 9.81 16.98
C LEU A 9 25.55 9.22 15.59
N LEU A 10 25.31 7.91 15.52
CA LEU A 10 24.78 7.25 14.33
C LEU A 10 23.34 7.77 14.12
N PRO A 11 23.03 8.50 13.04
CA PRO A 11 21.65 8.81 12.74
C PRO A 11 20.91 7.50 12.49
N ALA A 12 19.88 7.22 13.28
CA ALA A 12 18.95 6.13 13.00
C ALA A 12 18.25 6.48 11.68
N MET A 13 18.59 5.76 10.61
CA MET A 13 17.88 5.87 9.35
C MET A 13 16.51 5.22 9.54
N ALA A 14 15.46 6.04 9.65
CA ALA A 14 14.09 5.55 9.65
C ALA A 14 13.84 4.85 8.29
N MET A 15 13.56 3.54 8.33
CA MET A 15 13.17 2.79 7.14
C MET A 15 11.83 3.33 6.66
N ALA A 16 11.76 3.83 5.42
CA ALA A 16 10.50 4.31 4.85
C ALA A 16 9.51 3.15 4.77
N ALA A 17 8.28 3.35 5.25
CA ALA A 17 7.22 2.37 5.14
C ALA A 17 6.93 2.06 3.66
N THR A 18 6.70 0.78 3.34
CA THR A 18 6.49 0.33 1.96
C THR A 18 5.17 -0.40 1.79
N VAL A 19 4.52 -0.17 0.65
CA VAL A 19 3.43 -1.01 0.15
C VAL A 19 3.97 -1.86 -0.98
N GLN A 20 3.76 -3.16 -0.88
CA GLN A 20 3.98 -4.13 -1.95
C GLN A 20 2.64 -4.70 -2.42
N LEU A 21 2.44 -4.74 -3.72
CA LEU A 21 1.27 -5.29 -4.39
C LEU A 21 1.72 -6.42 -5.30
N ASN A 22 1.29 -7.65 -5.03
CA ASN A 22 1.64 -8.83 -5.81
C ASN A 22 0.44 -9.30 -6.63
N ASN A 23 0.58 -9.36 -7.95
CA ASN A 23 -0.45 -9.86 -8.86
C ASN A 23 -0.25 -11.35 -9.14
N HIS A 24 -1.03 -12.21 -8.48
CA HIS A 24 -1.07 -13.65 -8.77
C HIS A 24 -2.19 -14.04 -9.74
N CYS A 25 -2.95 -13.06 -10.25
CA CYS A 25 -4.01 -13.31 -11.22
C CYS A 25 -3.40 -13.77 -12.55
N SER A 26 -4.15 -14.54 -13.35
CA SER A 26 -3.71 -14.96 -14.68
C SER A 26 -3.68 -13.81 -15.71
N SER A 27 -4.29 -12.68 -15.38
CA SER A 27 -4.35 -11.47 -16.21
C SER A 27 -3.64 -10.29 -15.55
N SER A 28 -3.32 -9.27 -16.35
CA SER A 28 -2.92 -7.97 -15.82
C SER A 28 -4.03 -7.33 -15.00
N ILE A 29 -3.62 -6.51 -14.03
CA ILE A 29 -4.47 -5.61 -13.27
C ILE A 29 -3.94 -4.19 -13.43
N TYR A 30 -4.73 -3.20 -13.00
CA TYR A 30 -4.33 -1.80 -13.02
C TYR A 30 -4.29 -1.27 -11.59
N VAL A 31 -3.20 -0.59 -11.26
CA VAL A 31 -2.97 0.03 -9.96
C VAL A 31 -3.00 1.54 -10.11
N THR A 32 -3.96 2.18 -9.46
CA THR A 32 -4.09 3.64 -9.41
C THR A 32 -3.67 4.13 -8.03
N ILE A 33 -2.75 5.10 -8.00
CA ILE A 33 -2.29 5.72 -6.75
C ILE A 33 -2.88 7.13 -6.68
N ALA A 34 -3.68 7.38 -5.64
CA ALA A 34 -4.21 8.71 -5.34
C ALA A 34 -3.70 9.15 -3.96
N ASN A 35 -3.06 10.32 -3.89
CA ASN A 35 -2.59 10.91 -2.65
C ASN A 35 -2.72 12.44 -2.68
N ALA A 36 -2.30 13.11 -1.61
CA ALA A 36 -2.38 14.58 -1.49
C ALA A 36 -1.57 15.34 -2.55
N SER A 37 -0.58 14.71 -3.18
CA SER A 37 0.24 15.32 -4.25
C SER A 37 -0.38 15.17 -5.64
N GLY A 38 -1.48 14.41 -5.75
CA GLY A 38 -2.19 14.17 -6.99
C GLY A 38 -2.48 12.69 -7.22
N THR A 39 -3.02 12.40 -8.40
CA THR A 39 -3.29 11.03 -8.83
C THR A 39 -2.32 10.63 -9.94
N ALA A 40 -1.66 9.49 -9.78
CA ALA A 40 -0.90 8.88 -10.85
C ALA A 40 -1.80 8.26 -11.91
N VAL A 41 -1.33 8.23 -13.16
CA VAL A 41 -1.93 7.42 -14.23
C VAL A 41 -1.92 5.95 -13.77
N PRO A 42 -3.01 5.18 -14.00
CA PRO A 42 -3.05 3.77 -13.63
C PRO A 42 -1.89 3.00 -14.26
N GLY A 43 -1.07 2.35 -13.44
CA GLY A 43 0.00 1.49 -13.90
C GLY A 43 -0.52 0.07 -14.13
N GLU A 44 -0.26 -0.50 -15.31
CA GLU A 44 -0.51 -1.91 -15.55
C GLU A 44 0.48 -2.76 -14.73
N LEU A 45 -0.05 -3.69 -13.93
CA LEU A 45 0.73 -4.71 -13.23
C LEU A 45 0.42 -6.08 -13.84
N LYS A 46 1.37 -6.64 -14.59
CA LYS A 46 1.16 -7.91 -15.31
C LYS A 46 1.08 -9.09 -14.34
N SER A 47 0.52 -10.20 -14.82
CA SER A 47 0.49 -11.46 -14.09
C SER A 47 1.91 -11.86 -13.61
N GLY A 48 2.02 -12.24 -12.33
CA GLY A 48 3.26 -12.65 -11.69
C GLY A 48 4.19 -11.50 -11.30
N GLN A 49 3.82 -10.23 -11.53
CA GLN A 49 4.63 -9.08 -11.15
C GLN A 49 4.27 -8.53 -9.77
N ALA A 50 5.26 -7.86 -9.17
CA ALA A 50 5.12 -7.10 -7.95
C ALA A 50 5.35 -5.61 -8.22
N PHE A 51 4.54 -4.77 -7.57
CA PHE A 51 4.72 -3.33 -7.51
C PHE A 51 5.11 -2.96 -6.07
N LEU A 52 6.24 -2.31 -5.89
CA LEU A 52 6.74 -1.87 -4.58
C LEU A 52 6.90 -0.35 -4.61
N THR A 53 6.30 0.33 -3.65
CA THR A 53 6.47 1.78 -3.50
C THR A 53 6.67 2.15 -2.03
N PRO A 54 7.60 3.07 -1.75
CA PRO A 54 7.59 3.75 -0.47
C PRO A 54 6.32 4.59 -0.37
N PHE A 55 5.84 4.81 0.85
CA PHE A 55 4.83 5.81 1.15
C PHE A 55 5.27 6.65 2.35
N THR A 56 5.01 7.95 2.25
CA THR A 56 5.34 8.92 3.30
C THR A 56 4.20 9.92 3.42
N GLY A 57 3.88 10.31 4.66
CA GLY A 57 2.90 11.36 4.94
C GLY A 57 1.44 10.89 4.93
N LEU A 58 0.55 11.86 4.68
CA LEU A 58 -0.87 11.79 4.99
C LEU A 58 -1.68 11.21 3.83
N GLY A 59 -1.68 9.89 3.71
CA GLY A 59 -2.70 9.16 2.95
C GLY A 59 -2.36 8.88 1.50
N ASN A 60 -2.22 7.59 1.21
CA ASN A 60 -2.11 7.01 -0.12
C ASN A 60 -3.26 6.02 -0.28
N SER A 61 -3.96 6.12 -1.40
CA SER A 61 -4.97 5.15 -1.83
C SER A 61 -4.40 4.38 -3.01
N PHE A 62 -4.30 3.07 -2.86
CA PHE A 62 -3.91 2.12 -3.90
C PHE A 62 -5.17 1.40 -4.36
N GLY A 63 -5.71 1.82 -5.50
CA GLY A 63 -6.87 1.21 -6.13
C GLY A 63 -6.46 0.13 -7.11
N ILE A 64 -7.10 -1.03 -7.04
CA ILE A 64 -6.88 -2.17 -7.91
C ILE A 64 -8.14 -2.43 -8.74
N THR A 65 -7.98 -2.41 -10.05
CA THR A 65 -9.04 -2.69 -11.03
C THR A 65 -8.55 -3.67 -12.10
N THR A 66 -9.47 -4.30 -12.82
CA THR A 66 -9.17 -5.16 -13.99
C THR A 66 -9.23 -4.39 -15.33
N THR A 67 -9.69 -3.14 -15.30
CA THR A 67 -9.75 -2.22 -16.43
C THR A 67 -9.14 -0.87 -16.04
N GLN A 68 -8.40 -0.27 -16.97
CA GLN A 68 -7.52 0.88 -16.72
C GLN A 68 -8.24 2.07 -16.07
N ASP A 69 -9.39 2.47 -16.61
CA ASP A 69 -10.08 3.69 -16.17
C ASP A 69 -11.20 3.43 -15.13
N ALA A 70 -11.36 2.18 -14.67
CA ALA A 70 -12.47 1.83 -13.78
C ALA A 70 -12.33 2.36 -12.35
N TYR A 71 -11.15 2.87 -11.96
CA TYR A 71 -10.94 3.38 -10.60
C TYR A 71 -11.91 4.53 -10.26
N TRP A 72 -12.07 5.47 -11.19
CA TRP A 72 -12.95 6.63 -11.05
C TRP A 72 -14.41 6.35 -11.40
N SER A 73 -14.71 5.16 -11.92
CA SER A 73 -16.08 4.79 -12.24
C SER A 73 -16.90 4.66 -10.94
N PRO A 74 -18.08 5.30 -10.85
CA PRO A 74 -18.97 5.17 -9.69
C PRO A 74 -19.54 3.75 -9.56
N THR A 75 -19.67 3.03 -10.68
CA THR A 75 -20.13 1.64 -10.74
C THR A 75 -18.98 0.64 -10.90
N GLY A 76 -17.75 1.12 -11.07
CA GLY A 76 -16.57 0.29 -11.22
C GLY A 76 -16.26 -0.47 -9.94
N GLU A 77 -15.98 -1.75 -10.11
CA GLU A 77 -15.47 -2.63 -9.06
C GLU A 77 -14.01 -2.28 -8.76
N LYS A 78 -13.68 -2.12 -7.48
CA LYS A 78 -12.32 -1.83 -7.05
C LYS A 78 -12.05 -2.35 -5.65
N LEU A 79 -10.86 -2.90 -5.47
CA LEU A 79 -10.24 -3.14 -4.16
C LEU A 79 -9.34 -1.94 -3.85
N ILE A 80 -9.36 -1.45 -2.61
CA ILE A 80 -8.63 -0.25 -2.21
C ILE A 80 -7.84 -0.56 -0.94
N LEU A 81 -6.52 -0.41 -1.02
CA LEU A 81 -5.64 -0.33 0.14
C LEU A 81 -5.38 1.15 0.44
N GLY A 82 -5.87 1.64 1.58
CA GLY A 82 -5.51 2.95 2.10
C GLY A 82 -4.34 2.81 3.07
N ALA A 83 -3.35 3.69 3.00
CA ALA A 83 -2.22 3.70 3.94
C ALA A 83 -1.69 5.12 4.22
N SER A 84 -1.35 5.41 5.47
CA SER A 84 -0.71 6.66 5.90
C SER A 84 0.32 6.40 6.98
N VAL A 85 1.28 7.33 7.12
CA VAL A 85 2.23 7.34 8.23
C VAL A 85 2.04 8.61 9.04
N ASP A 86 1.86 8.47 10.35
CA ASP A 86 1.82 9.60 11.29
C ASP A 86 2.56 9.23 12.58
N GLY A 87 3.46 10.11 13.02
CA GLY A 87 4.29 9.88 14.23
C GLY A 87 5.02 8.54 14.23
N GLY A 88 5.40 8.04 13.04
CA GLY A 88 6.02 6.72 12.88
C GLY A 88 5.06 5.55 12.70
N SER A 89 3.84 5.69 13.20
CA SER A 89 2.84 4.63 13.13
C SER A 89 2.26 4.57 11.72
N ILE A 90 2.12 3.35 11.21
CA ILE A 90 1.41 3.10 9.97
C ILE A 90 -0.06 2.88 10.31
N TYR A 91 -0.94 3.53 9.56
CA TYR A 91 -2.38 3.33 9.60
C TYR A 91 -2.84 2.87 8.23
N TRP A 92 -3.63 1.80 8.17
CA TRP A 92 -4.07 1.25 6.89
C TRP A 92 -5.46 0.64 6.94
N THR A 93 -6.09 0.56 5.78
CA THR A 93 -7.41 -0.06 5.57
C THR A 93 -7.40 -0.89 4.30
N LEU A 94 -8.17 -1.98 4.29
CA LEU A 94 -8.54 -2.66 3.07
C LEU A 94 -10.05 -2.54 2.90
N SER A 95 -10.50 -2.03 1.76
CA SER A 95 -11.92 -1.83 1.46
C SER A 95 -12.22 -2.18 0.01
N SER A 96 -13.50 -2.33 -0.33
CA SER A 96 -13.92 -2.51 -1.72
C SER A 96 -15.11 -1.61 -2.04
N VAL A 97 -15.22 -1.20 -3.29
CA VAL A 97 -16.38 -0.46 -3.83
C VAL A 97 -17.01 -1.31 -4.90
N ASN A 98 -18.33 -1.53 -4.81
CA ASN A 98 -19.13 -2.41 -5.68
C ASN A 98 -18.73 -3.90 -5.71
N LYS A 99 -17.68 -4.29 -4.98
CA LYS A 99 -16.99 -5.60 -4.80
C LYS A 99 -15.54 -5.57 -5.28
N SER A 100 -14.76 -6.55 -4.85
CA SER A 100 -13.39 -6.72 -5.34
C SER A 100 -13.40 -7.37 -6.73
N PRO A 101 -12.73 -6.78 -7.73
CA PRO A 101 -12.57 -7.38 -9.05
C PRO A 101 -11.50 -8.49 -9.07
N VAL A 102 -10.74 -8.64 -7.99
CA VAL A 102 -9.66 -9.62 -7.84
C VAL A 102 -9.91 -10.42 -6.57
N THR A 103 -10.12 -11.73 -6.69
CA THR A 103 -10.35 -12.64 -5.55
C THR A 103 -9.69 -14.01 -5.83
N PRO A 104 -9.26 -14.76 -4.81
CA PRO A 104 -9.09 -14.35 -3.40
C PRO A 104 -8.03 -13.24 -3.23
N TYR A 105 -7.95 -12.62 -2.06
CA TYR A 105 -6.91 -11.64 -1.73
C TYR A 105 -6.56 -11.70 -0.25
N GLN A 106 -5.36 -11.25 0.09
CA GLN A 106 -4.94 -11.13 1.47
C GLN A 106 -3.91 -10.02 1.64
N VAL A 107 -3.97 -9.32 2.76
CA VAL A 107 -2.89 -8.47 3.25
C VAL A 107 -2.07 -9.26 4.27
N THR A 108 -0.75 -9.25 4.10
CA THR A 108 0.23 -9.76 5.05
C THR A 108 1.13 -8.62 5.54
N GLY A 109 1.78 -8.83 6.70
CA GLY A 109 2.42 -7.76 7.46
C GLY A 109 1.39 -6.91 8.22
N CYS A 110 1.84 -6.16 9.24
CA CYS A 110 1.01 -5.17 9.93
C CYS A 110 -0.35 -5.70 10.45
N GLY A 111 -0.37 -6.93 10.99
CA GLY A 111 -1.56 -7.59 11.53
C GLY A 111 -2.44 -8.33 10.52
N GLY A 112 -2.24 -8.12 9.21
CA GLY A 112 -2.86 -8.86 8.11
C GLY A 112 -4.40 -8.86 8.07
N THR A 113 -4.97 -9.19 6.92
CA THR A 113 -6.42 -9.48 6.81
C THR A 113 -6.76 -10.17 5.49
N LYS A 114 -7.89 -10.88 5.46
CA LYS A 114 -8.52 -11.36 4.22
C LYS A 114 -9.85 -10.64 3.94
N GLU A 115 -10.17 -9.62 4.74
CA GLU A 115 -11.44 -8.91 4.67
C GLU A 115 -11.26 -7.47 4.19
N ALA A 116 -11.97 -7.09 3.13
CA ALA A 116 -12.02 -5.72 2.64
C ALA A 116 -13.19 -4.93 3.26
N ASN A 117 -13.18 -4.78 4.59
CA ASN A 117 -14.26 -4.21 5.39
C ASN A 117 -14.06 -2.73 5.81
N GLY A 118 -12.95 -2.11 5.40
CA GLY A 118 -12.63 -0.71 5.70
C GLY A 118 -12.20 -0.43 7.14
N VAL A 119 -12.00 -1.47 7.96
CA VAL A 119 -11.53 -1.30 9.34
C VAL A 119 -10.10 -0.78 9.33
N VAL A 120 -9.87 0.30 10.08
CA VAL A 120 -8.55 0.89 10.28
C VAL A 120 -7.70 -0.03 11.16
N ARG A 121 -6.50 -0.32 10.69
CA ARG A 121 -5.49 -1.15 11.36
C ARG A 121 -4.23 -0.31 11.54
N THR A 122 -3.41 -0.70 12.51
CA THR A 122 -2.16 0.00 12.83
C THR A 122 -1.01 -0.98 13.06
N CYS A 123 0.19 -0.56 12.72
CA CYS A 123 1.44 -1.27 12.99
C CYS A 123 2.58 -0.27 13.24
N GLY A 124 3.67 -0.77 13.84
CA GLY A 124 4.83 0.02 14.24
C GLY A 124 5.67 0.54 13.07
N GLU A 125 6.67 1.38 13.40
CA GLU A 125 7.57 1.95 12.41
C GLU A 125 8.37 0.87 11.67
N GLY A 126 8.61 1.08 10.37
CA GLY A 126 9.49 0.21 9.55
C GLY A 126 8.86 -1.10 9.09
N GLU A 127 7.61 -1.38 9.43
CA GLU A 127 6.85 -2.49 8.84
C GLU A 127 6.39 -2.17 7.41
N GLY A 128 6.22 -3.22 6.60
CA GLY A 128 5.67 -3.14 5.25
C GLY A 128 4.28 -3.78 5.18
N ILE A 129 3.45 -3.27 4.27
CA ILE A 129 2.15 -3.86 3.95
C ILE A 129 2.28 -4.59 2.62
N VAL A 130 1.93 -5.88 2.59
CA VAL A 130 1.95 -6.67 1.36
C VAL A 130 0.53 -7.07 1.02
N LEU A 131 -0.01 -6.59 -0.10
CA LEU A 131 -1.28 -7.03 -0.66
C LEU A 131 -1.04 -8.06 -1.76
N GLU A 132 -1.53 -9.28 -1.55
CA GLU A 132 -1.53 -10.36 -2.53
C GLU A 132 -2.93 -10.50 -3.11
N VAL A 133 -3.04 -10.43 -4.43
CA VAL A 133 -4.32 -10.60 -5.13
C VAL A 133 -4.30 -11.85 -6.00
N CYS A 134 -5.42 -12.55 -6.05
CA CYS A 134 -5.59 -13.89 -6.60
C CYS A 134 -4.68 -14.96 -5.93
N ALA A 135 -4.50 -14.85 -4.61
CA ALA A 135 -3.64 -15.72 -3.78
C ALA A 135 -4.41 -16.42 -2.64
#